data_AF-A0A4Q0AU23-F1
#
_entry.id   AF-A0A4Q0AU23-F1
#
_cell.length_a   1.000
_cell.length_b   1.000
_cell.length_c   1.000
_cell.angle_alpha   90.00
_cell.angle_beta   90.00
_cell.angle_gamma   90.00
#
_symmetry.space_group_name_H-M   'P 1'
#
loop_
_entity.id
_entity.type
_entity.pdbx_description
1 polymer ?
#
loop_
_entity_poly.entity_id
_entity_poly.type
_entity_poly.pdbx_seq_one_letter_code
_entity_poly.pdbx_strand_id
1 'polypeptide(L)'
;MTEPEPPKRKKASLTKPVSFRLSETDHAAYMEKVELSGLKPSEFFRDCVLQNKTQVIAREKNSQERDRLIYLFNKASNNVNQLARRANTDYLAGKISENTYAGIRSELHELTHYLKAVIGNVD
;
A
#
# COMPACT_ATOMS: atom_id res chain seq x y z
N MET A 1 63.66 10.93 18.40
CA MET A 1 62.94 10.71 17.14
C MET A 1 61.48 10.58 17.48
N THR A 2 60.72 11.67 17.40
CA THR A 2 59.27 11.67 17.62
C THR A 2 58.58 11.60 16.26
N GLU A 3 57.88 10.51 16.04
CA GLU A 3 57.04 10.25 14.87
C GLU A 3 55.93 11.33 14.78
N PRO A 4 55.68 11.95 13.61
CA PRO A 4 54.59 12.91 13.48
C PRO A 4 53.25 12.19 13.47
N GLU A 5 52.29 12.68 14.27
CA GLU A 5 50.92 12.19 14.30
C GLU A 5 50.29 12.16 12.89
N PRO A 6 49.44 11.15 12.59
CA PRO A 6 48.78 11.06 11.29
C PRO A 6 47.83 12.24 11.08
N PRO A 7 47.73 12.79 9.86
CA PRO A 7 46.92 13.97 9.59
C PRO A 7 45.43 13.67 9.81
N LYS A 8 44.78 14.45 10.68
CA LYS A 8 43.33 14.44 10.88
C LYS A 8 42.64 14.66 9.53
N ARG A 9 41.90 13.65 9.05
CA ARG A 9 41.11 13.72 7.80
C ARG A 9 40.14 14.90 7.88
N LYS A 10 40.36 15.96 7.10
CA LYS A 10 39.43 17.09 6.98
C LYS A 10 38.12 16.56 6.37
N LYS A 11 37.02 16.60 7.13
CA LYS A 11 35.68 16.37 6.57
C LYS A 11 35.46 17.39 5.44
N ALA A 12 34.96 16.94 4.30
CA ALA A 12 34.69 17.80 3.15
C ALA A 12 33.80 18.98 3.57
N SER A 13 34.13 20.19 3.10
CA SER A 13 33.38 21.39 3.43
C SER A 13 31.96 21.32 2.85
N LEU A 14 30.97 21.69 3.66
CA LEU A 14 29.56 21.77 3.25
C LEU A 14 29.36 23.08 2.48
N THR A 15 29.19 23.00 1.15
CA THR A 15 29.20 24.19 0.27
C THR A 15 27.86 24.51 -0.39
N LYS A 16 26.91 23.58 -0.43
CA LYS A 16 25.61 23.74 -1.11
C LYS A 16 24.46 23.76 -0.09
N PRO A 17 23.75 24.89 0.09
CA PRO A 17 22.61 24.96 1.01
C PRO A 17 21.37 24.30 0.40
N VAL A 18 20.57 23.65 1.25
CA VAL A 18 19.23 23.14 0.92
C VAL A 18 18.25 23.73 1.94
N SER A 19 17.24 24.47 1.47
CA SER A 19 16.27 25.15 2.33
C SER A 19 14.87 25.08 1.71
N PHE A 20 13.86 24.92 2.54
CA PHE A 20 12.45 25.00 2.17
C PHE A 20 11.68 25.72 3.27
N ARG A 21 10.50 26.25 2.92
CA ARG A 21 9.64 26.94 3.88
C ARG A 21 8.71 25.93 4.55
N LEU A 22 8.52 26.10 5.85
CA LEU A 22 7.54 25.36 6.65
C LEU A 22 6.47 26.33 7.14
N SER A 23 5.26 25.81 7.36
CA SER A 23 4.27 26.51 8.16
C SER A 23 4.75 26.63 9.61
N GLU A 24 4.17 27.54 10.40
CA GLU A 24 4.53 27.70 11.81
C GLU A 24 4.33 26.39 12.60
N THR A 25 3.25 25.65 12.31
CA THR A 25 2.93 24.37 12.94
C THR A 25 3.94 23.28 12.59
N ASP A 26 4.33 23.18 11.32
CA ASP A 26 5.29 22.17 10.87
C ASP A 26 6.70 22.49 11.37
N HIS A 27 7.04 23.77 11.49
CA HIS A 27 8.31 24.19 12.06
C HIS A 27 8.42 23.83 13.55
N ALA A 28 7.35 24.03 14.32
CA ALA A 28 7.30 23.62 15.73
C ALA A 28 7.49 22.11 15.88
N ALA A 29 6.75 21.31 15.09
CA ALA A 29 6.87 19.86 15.08
C ALA A 29 8.25 19.37 14.63
N TYR A 30 8.91 20.10 13.72
CA TYR A 30 10.29 19.83 13.33
C TYR A 30 11.26 20.10 14.49
N MET A 31 11.13 21.25 15.17
CA MET A 31 12.00 21.61 16.28
C MET A 31 11.90 20.65 17.47
N GLU A 32 10.70 20.18 17.81
CA GLU A 32 10.50 19.17 18.86
C GLU A 32 11.27 17.87 18.56
N LYS A 33 11.22 17.41 17.30
CA LYS A 33 11.98 16.22 16.87
C LYS A 33 13.49 16.44 16.94
N VAL A 34 13.95 17.64 16.60
CA VAL A 34 15.36 18.01 16.73
C VAL A 34 15.79 17.99 18.20
N GLU A 35 15.01 18.58 19.10
CA GLU A 35 15.29 18.57 20.54
C GLU A 35 15.35 17.15 21.11
N LEU A 36 14.37 16.30 20.78
CA LEU A 36 14.35 14.89 21.17
C LEU A 36 15.54 14.09 20.64
N SER A 37 16.07 14.46 19.47
CA SER A 37 17.25 13.80 18.89
C SER A 37 18.57 14.18 19.56
N GLY A 38 18.62 15.32 20.27
CA GLY A 38 19.86 15.88 20.82
C GLY A 38 20.86 16.37 19.77
N LEU A 39 20.48 16.39 18.49
CA LEU A 39 21.32 16.84 17.37
C LEU A 39 21.05 18.30 17.02
N LYS A 40 22.00 18.93 16.32
CA LYS A 40 21.75 20.25 15.71
C LYS A 40 20.78 20.10 14.54
N PRO A 41 19.92 21.09 14.25
CA PRO A 41 18.93 20.99 13.16
C PRO A 41 19.52 20.55 11.82
N SER A 42 20.65 21.10 11.40
CA SER A 42 21.29 20.73 10.12
C SER A 42 21.92 19.33 10.12
N GLU A 43 22.26 18.80 11.29
CA GLU A 43 22.78 17.44 11.46
C GLU A 43 21.64 16.43 11.49
N PHE A 44 20.57 16.73 12.23
CA PHE A 44 19.32 15.98 12.23
C PHE A 44 18.74 15.87 10.82
N PHE A 45 18.61 16.99 10.10
CA PHE A 45 18.11 17.00 8.73
C PHE A 45 18.99 16.17 7.79
N ARG A 46 20.31 16.27 7.93
CA ARG A 46 21.25 15.49 7.12
C ARG A 46 21.16 13.99 7.42
N ASP A 47 21.05 13.59 8.69
CA ASP A 47 20.89 12.19 9.08
C ASP A 47 19.57 11.64 8.55
N CYS A 48 18.46 12.34 8.77
CA CYS A 48 17.13 11.92 8.31
C CYS A 48 17.06 11.77 6.78
N VAL A 49 17.57 12.75 6.02
CA VAL A 49 17.47 12.79 4.55
C VAL A 49 18.53 11.91 3.87
N LEU A 50 19.76 11.84 4.37
CA LEU A 50 20.84 11.08 3.72
C LEU A 50 20.97 9.64 4.21
N GLN A 51 20.60 9.33 5.46
CA GLN A 51 20.65 7.96 5.98
C GLN A 51 19.34 7.19 5.77
N ASN A 52 18.37 7.73 5.03
CA ASN A 52 17.09 7.08 4.74
C ASN A 52 16.35 6.56 5.99
N LYS A 53 16.52 7.21 7.15
CA LYS A 53 15.66 6.97 8.32
C LYS A 53 14.27 7.59 8.18
N THR A 54 14.03 8.36 7.13
CA THR A 54 12.69 8.62 6.63
C THR A 54 12.14 7.34 5.99
N GLN A 55 11.45 6.53 6.80
CA GLN A 55 10.37 5.71 6.25
C GLN A 55 9.35 6.68 5.65
N VAL A 56 9.54 7.02 4.38
CA VAL A 56 8.45 7.46 3.55
C VAL A 56 7.58 6.22 3.41
N ILE A 57 6.60 6.07 4.30
CA ILE A 57 5.44 5.23 3.99
C ILE A 57 4.72 5.99 2.88
N ALA A 58 5.23 5.86 1.66
CA ALA A 58 4.35 5.91 0.51
C ALA A 58 3.33 4.83 0.82
N ARG A 59 2.10 5.22 1.20
CA ARG A 59 0.97 4.30 1.02
C ARG A 59 1.13 3.85 -0.41
N GLU A 60 1.47 2.57 -0.62
CA GLU A 60 1.53 2.02 -1.95
C GLU A 60 0.28 2.51 -2.65
N LYS A 61 0.46 3.33 -3.68
CA LYS A 61 -0.63 3.61 -4.60
C LYS A 61 -1.01 2.22 -5.05
N ASN A 62 -2.18 1.72 -4.63
CA ASN A 62 -2.76 0.51 -5.22
C ASN A 62 -2.44 0.58 -6.71
N SER A 63 -1.67 -0.37 -7.23
CA SER A 63 -1.25 -0.28 -8.62
C SER A 63 -2.54 -0.14 -9.45
N GLN A 64 -2.55 0.69 -10.49
CA GLN A 64 -3.76 0.83 -11.33
C GLN A 64 -4.25 -0.54 -11.83
N GLU A 65 -3.36 -1.52 -11.90
CA GLU A 65 -3.65 -2.92 -12.20
C GLU A 65 -4.42 -3.62 -11.09
N ARG A 66 -4.11 -3.38 -9.81
CA ARG A 66 -4.86 -3.88 -8.64
C ARG A 66 -6.28 -3.33 -8.61
N ASP A 67 -6.45 -2.03 -8.79
CA ASP A 67 -7.79 -1.42 -8.81
C ASP A 67 -8.62 -1.95 -10.00
N ARG A 68 -7.96 -2.15 -11.16
CA ARG A 68 -8.59 -2.76 -12.33
C ARG A 68 -8.97 -4.22 -12.09
N LEU A 69 -8.12 -4.98 -11.41
CA LEU A 69 -8.40 -6.37 -11.02
C LEU A 69 -9.60 -6.44 -10.08
N ILE A 70 -9.62 -5.63 -9.02
CA ILE A 70 -10.75 -5.54 -8.08
C ILE A 70 -12.05 -5.19 -8.84
N TYR A 71 -11.98 -4.22 -9.76
CA TYR A 71 -13.13 -3.84 -10.60
C TYR A 71 -13.65 -5.00 -11.47
N LEU A 72 -12.76 -5.71 -12.16
CA LEU A 72 -13.12 -6.85 -13.01
C LEU A 72 -13.69 -8.01 -12.17
N PHE A 73 -13.11 -8.27 -11.00
CA PHE A 73 -13.62 -9.26 -10.06
C PHE A 73 -15.04 -8.94 -9.58
N ASN A 74 -15.30 -7.67 -9.23
CA ASN A 74 -16.64 -7.23 -8.83
C ASN A 74 -17.67 -7.41 -9.97
N LYS A 75 -17.27 -7.17 -11.22
CA LYS A 75 -18.13 -7.42 -12.39
C LYS A 75 -18.41 -8.91 -12.57
N ALA A 76 -17.39 -9.76 -12.44
CA ALA A 76 -17.57 -11.21 -12.50
C ALA A 76 -18.53 -11.72 -11.42
N SER A 77 -18.36 -11.28 -10.15
CA SER A 77 -19.24 -11.68 -9.05
C SER A 77 -20.69 -11.26 -9.27
N ASN A 78 -20.93 -10.09 -9.88
CA ASN A 78 -22.28 -9.65 -10.21
C ASN A 78 -22.93 -10.53 -11.29
N ASN A 79 -22.18 -10.93 -12.31
CA ASN A 79 -22.67 -11.83 -13.35
C ASN A 79 -23.03 -13.21 -12.77
N VAL A 80 -22.21 -13.74 -11.87
CA VAL A 80 -22.48 -14.99 -11.14
C VAL A 80 -23.80 -14.90 -10.36
N ASN A 81 -24.03 -13.79 -9.65
CA ASN A 81 -25.30 -13.56 -8.95
C ASN A 81 -26.50 -13.47 -9.89
N GLN A 82 -26.33 -12.90 -11.08
CA GLN A 82 -27.40 -12.85 -12.09
C GLN A 82 -27.73 -14.24 -12.64
N LEU A 83 -26.72 -15.06 -12.92
CA LEU A 83 -26.90 -16.46 -13.32
C LEU A 83 -27.62 -17.26 -12.23
N ALA A 84 -27.28 -17.06 -10.96
CA ALA A 84 -27.94 -17.70 -9.83
C ALA A 84 -29.43 -17.34 -9.76
N ARG A 85 -29.75 -16.05 -9.92
CA ARG A 85 -31.15 -15.58 -9.95
C ARG A 85 -31.91 -16.17 -11.14
N ARG A 86 -31.29 -16.19 -12.32
CA ARG A 86 -31.90 -16.72 -13.54
C ARG A 86 -32.18 -18.22 -13.43
N ALA A 87 -31.23 -18.99 -12.92
CA ALA A 87 -31.41 -20.42 -12.66
C ALA A 87 -32.56 -20.65 -11.66
N ASN A 88 -32.68 -19.81 -10.63
CA ASN A 88 -33.79 -19.91 -9.68
C ASN A 88 -35.15 -19.62 -10.35
N THR A 89 -35.22 -18.61 -11.21
CA THR A 89 -36.44 -18.30 -11.97
C THR A 89 -36.81 -19.42 -12.93
N ASP A 90 -35.83 -20.00 -13.65
CA ASP A 90 -36.09 -21.10 -14.59
C ASP A 90 -36.48 -22.40 -13.87
N TYR A 91 -35.97 -22.64 -12.65
CA TYR A 91 -36.42 -23.74 -11.78
C TYR A 91 -37.87 -23.55 -11.32
N LEU A 92 -38.21 -22.37 -10.79
CA LEU A 92 -39.57 -22.05 -10.37
C LEU A 92 -40.58 -22.07 -11.53
N ALA A 93 -40.12 -21.81 -12.76
CA ALA A 93 -40.93 -21.93 -13.96
C ALA A 93 -41.01 -23.37 -14.52
N GLY A 94 -40.41 -24.36 -13.86
CA GLY A 94 -40.41 -25.77 -14.27
C GLY A 94 -39.59 -26.07 -15.53
N LYS A 95 -38.72 -25.14 -15.97
CA LYS A 95 -37.94 -25.28 -17.21
C LYS A 95 -36.67 -26.12 -17.03
N ILE A 96 -36.19 -26.25 -15.79
CA ILE A 96 -35.02 -27.05 -15.45
C ILE A 96 -35.36 -27.99 -14.29
N SER A 97 -34.75 -29.17 -14.27
CA SER A 97 -34.96 -30.15 -13.20
C SER A 97 -34.29 -29.71 -11.90
N GLU A 98 -34.76 -30.23 -10.76
CA GLU A 98 -34.18 -29.96 -9.44
C GLU A 98 -32.70 -30.37 -9.37
N ASN A 99 -32.34 -31.53 -9.95
CA ASN A 99 -30.94 -31.97 -10.04
C ASN A 99 -30.08 -30.99 -10.85
N THR A 100 -30.61 -30.47 -11.97
CA THR A 100 -29.91 -29.47 -12.78
C THR A 100 -29.75 -28.15 -12.02
N TYR A 101 -30.78 -27.72 -11.29
CA TYR A 101 -30.73 -26.51 -10.46
C TYR A 101 -29.73 -26.64 -9.31
N ALA A 102 -29.72 -27.77 -8.61
CA ALA A 102 -28.79 -28.05 -7.52
C ALA A 102 -27.32 -28.05 -7.99
N GLY A 103 -27.05 -28.64 -9.16
CA GLY A 103 -25.71 -28.62 -9.78
C GLY A 103 -25.24 -27.19 -10.10
N ILE A 104 -26.06 -26.42 -10.82
CA ILE A 104 -25.76 -25.01 -11.16
C ILE A 104 -25.53 -24.18 -9.88
N ARG A 105 -26.34 -24.39 -8.85
CA ARG A 105 -26.22 -23.66 -7.58
C ARG A 105 -24.92 -24.00 -6.84
N SER A 106 -24.50 -25.27 -6.86
CA SER A 106 -23.23 -25.69 -6.26
C SER A 106 -22.04 -25.02 -6.96
N GLU A 107 -21.99 -25.07 -8.29
CA GLU A 107 -20.91 -24.47 -9.09
C GLU A 107 -20.83 -22.95 -8.90
N LEU A 108 -21.98 -22.25 -8.87
CA LEU A 108 -22.01 -20.79 -8.63
C LEU A 108 -21.56 -20.42 -7.21
N HIS A 109 -21.84 -21.27 -6.22
CA HIS A 109 -21.42 -21.08 -4.85
C HIS A 109 -19.90 -21.27 -4.70
N GLU A 110 -19.34 -22.32 -5.31
CA GLU A 110 -17.90 -22.56 -5.36
C GLU A 110 -17.15 -21.41 -6.04
N LEU A 111 -17.66 -20.94 -7.18
CA LEU A 111 -17.04 -19.85 -7.93
C LEU A 111 -17.08 -18.54 -7.13
N THR A 112 -18.18 -18.26 -6.43
CA THR A 112 -18.28 -17.10 -5.53
C THR A 112 -17.29 -17.20 -4.36
N HIS A 113 -17.14 -18.38 -3.78
CA HIS A 113 -16.21 -18.62 -2.67
C HIS A 113 -14.76 -18.42 -3.12
N TYR A 114 -14.38 -18.99 -4.27
CA TYR A 114 -13.05 -18.83 -4.84
C TYR A 114 -12.72 -17.35 -5.14
N LEU A 115 -13.65 -16.62 -5.77
CA LEU A 115 -13.46 -15.20 -6.07
C LEU A 115 -13.25 -14.37 -4.79
N LYS A 116 -14.02 -14.63 -3.72
CA LYS A 116 -13.87 -13.92 -2.44
C LYS A 116 -12.56 -14.25 -1.73
N ALA A 117 -12.13 -15.51 -1.76
CA ALA A 117 -10.87 -15.94 -1.16
C ALA A 117 -9.66 -15.28 -1.85
N VAL A 118 -9.71 -15.15 -3.18
CA VAL A 118 -8.65 -14.48 -3.95
C VAL A 118 -8.58 -13.00 -3.60
N ILE A 119 -9.71 -12.29 -3.49
CA ILE A 119 -9.73 -10.86 -3.09
C ILE A 119 -9.18 -10.65 -1.68
N GLY A 120 -9.52 -11.53 -0.73
CA GLY A 120 -9.05 -11.43 0.66
C GLY A 120 -7.54 -11.64 0.84
N ASN A 121 -6.87 -12.26 -0.15
CA ASN A 121 -5.43 -12.53 -0.14
C ASN A 121 -4.63 -11.54 -1.00
N VAL A 122 -5.26 -10.49 -1.56
CA VAL A 122 -4.53 -9.44 -2.29
C VAL A 122 -4.07 -8.39 -1.27
N ASP A 123 -2.80 -8.45 -0.86
CA ASP A 123 -2.11 -7.44 -0.03
C ASP A 123 -2.03 -6.07 -0.72
#